data_AF-A0A352NSZ4-F1
#
_entry.id   AF-A0A352NSZ4-F1
#
_cell.length_a   1.000
_cell.length_b   1.000
_cell.length_c   1.000
_cell.angle_alpha   90.00
_cell.angle_beta   90.00
_cell.angle_gamma   90.00
#
_symmetry.space_group_name_H-M   'P 1'
#
loop_
_entity.id
_entity.type
_entity.pdbx_description
1 polymer ?
#
loop_
_entity_poly.entity_id
_entity_poly.type
_entity_poly.pdbx_seq_one_letter_code
_entity_poly.pdbx_strand_id
1 'polypeptide(L)'
;MLAIGAGGLDVAVAMGGGEYYLNMPKIVKVNLEGKLREWVTAKDIILEMLKRLTVKGGIGKIFEYVGEGAKTLSVPERATITNMGAELGAT
;
A
#
# COMPACT_ATOMS: atom_id res chain seq x y z
N MET A 1 -4.69 10.37 0.86
CA MET A 1 -5.76 9.60 0.19
C MET A 1 -5.67 8.17 0.70
N LEU A 2 -6.79 7.58 1.11
CA LEU A 2 -6.91 6.16 1.43
C LEU A 2 -7.77 5.53 0.32
N ALA A 3 -7.29 4.46 -0.31
CA ALA A 3 -7.97 3.79 -1.41
C ALA A 3 -7.88 2.29 -1.22
N ILE A 4 -9.02 1.59 -1.38
CA ILE A 4 -9.19 0.18 -1.07
C ILE A 4 -9.95 -0.47 -2.24
N GLY A 5 -9.51 -1.65 -2.66
CA GLY A 5 -10.25 -2.44 -3.66
C GLY A 5 -11.55 -2.98 -3.06
N ALA A 6 -12.66 -2.82 -3.77
CA ALA A 6 -13.98 -3.24 -3.32
C ALA A 6 -14.70 -4.05 -4.41
N GLY A 7 -15.63 -4.92 -4.00
CA GLY A 7 -16.50 -5.64 -4.93
C GLY A 7 -17.54 -4.70 -5.55
N GLY A 8 -18.05 -5.05 -6.74
CA GLY A 8 -19.01 -4.20 -7.45
C GLY A 8 -20.31 -3.92 -6.66
N LEU A 9 -20.75 -4.87 -5.82
CA LEU A 9 -21.92 -4.69 -4.96
C LEU A 9 -21.66 -3.65 -3.86
N ASP A 10 -20.53 -3.74 -3.17
CA ASP A 10 -20.17 -2.78 -2.12
C ASP A 10 -20.05 -1.36 -2.68
N VAL A 11 -19.49 -1.23 -3.88
CA VAL A 11 -19.41 0.05 -4.61
C VAL A 11 -20.80 0.57 -4.94
N ALA A 12 -21.70 -0.28 -5.48
CA ALA A 12 -23.06 0.13 -5.81
C ALA A 12 -23.86 0.59 -4.57
N VAL A 13 -23.71 -0.10 -3.44
CA VAL A 13 -24.33 0.28 -2.17
C VAL A 13 -23.81 1.63 -1.69
N ALA A 14 -22.48 1.83 -1.69
CA ALA A 14 -21.88 3.11 -1.29
C ALA A 14 -22.31 4.27 -2.20
N MET A 15 -22.36 4.03 -3.53
CA MET A 15 -22.87 5.03 -4.49
C MET A 15 -24.36 5.33 -4.29
N GLY A 16 -25.14 4.35 -3.82
CA GLY A 16 -26.54 4.51 -3.44
C GLY A 16 -26.75 5.21 -2.09
N GLY A 17 -25.69 5.63 -1.41
CA GLY A 17 -25.74 6.29 -0.10
C GLY A 17 -25.77 5.33 1.10
N GLY A 18 -25.59 4.03 0.86
CA GLY A 18 -25.43 3.04 1.93
C GLY A 18 -24.03 3.06 2.55
N GLU A 19 -23.88 2.39 3.69
CA GLU A 19 -22.61 2.30 4.41
C GLU A 19 -21.67 1.25 3.77
N TYR A 20 -20.39 1.57 3.67
CA TYR A 20 -19.33 0.62 3.27
C TYR A 20 -18.67 0.03 4.52
N TYR A 21 -18.77 -1.29 4.70
CA TYR A 21 -18.20 -1.97 5.85
C TYR A 21 -16.84 -2.59 5.51
N LEU A 22 -15.90 -2.44 6.43
CA LEU A 22 -14.56 -3.00 6.33
C LEU A 22 -14.12 -3.57 7.67
N ASN A 23 -13.54 -4.76 7.67
CA ASN A 23 -12.85 -5.29 8.86
C ASN A 23 -11.64 -4.40 9.17
N MET A 24 -11.57 -3.85 10.37
CA MET A 24 -10.51 -2.93 10.77
C MET A 24 -9.12 -3.54 10.52
N PRO A 25 -8.35 -3.04 9.54
CA PRO A 25 -7.04 -3.59 9.23
C PRO A 25 -6.03 -3.18 10.30
N LYS A 26 -5.01 -4.02 10.50
CA LYS A 26 -3.85 -3.62 11.30
C LYS A 26 -2.99 -2.65 10.50
N ILE A 27 -2.50 -1.60 11.15
CA ILE A 27 -1.57 -0.66 10.51
C ILE A 27 -0.14 -1.12 10.75
N VAL A 28 0.61 -1.33 9.67
CA VAL A 28 2.03 -1.66 9.71
C VAL A 28 2.84 -0.45 9.27
N LYS A 29 3.61 0.11 10.20
CA LYS A 29 4.54 1.20 9.90
C LYS A 29 5.75 0.66 9.14
N VAL A 30 6.00 1.22 7.95
CA VAL A 30 7.20 0.96 7.15
C VAL A 30 8.07 2.22 7.17
N ASN A 31 9.15 2.19 7.95
CA ASN A 31 10.07 3.32 8.05
C ASN A 31 11.11 3.25 6.92
N LEU A 32 11.05 4.19 5.97
CA LEU A 32 12.03 4.34 4.90
C LEU A 32 13.11 5.33 5.33
N GLU A 33 14.36 4.88 5.25
CA GLU A 33 15.54 5.65 5.67
C GLU A 33 16.47 5.89 4.48
N GLY A 34 17.21 7.00 4.54
CA GLY A 34 18.16 7.39 3.49
C GLY A 34 17.47 7.83 2.20
N LYS A 35 18.11 7.56 1.06
CA LYS A 35 17.61 7.86 -0.28
C LYS A 35 17.90 6.69 -1.22
N LEU A 36 17.10 6.54 -2.26
CA LEU A 36 17.37 5.56 -3.31
C LEU A 36 18.75 5.84 -3.95
N ARG A 37 19.51 4.76 -4.17
CA ARG A 37 20.79 4.82 -4.88
C ARG A 37 20.53 4.93 -6.38
N GLU A 38 21.56 5.31 -7.12
CA GLU A 38 21.51 5.27 -8.59
C GLU A 38 21.07 3.87 -9.05
N TRP A 39 20.20 3.83 -10.08
CA TRP A 39 19.59 2.62 -10.63
C TRP A 39 18.61 1.87 -9.72
N VAL A 40 18.38 2.33 -8.48
CA VAL A 40 17.32 1.80 -7.60
C VAL A 40 16.10 2.70 -7.71
N THR A 41 14.93 2.08 -7.85
CA THR A 41 13.66 2.75 -8.08
C THR A 41 12.65 2.45 -6.98
N ALA A 42 11.53 3.17 -6.98
CA ALA A 42 10.42 2.89 -6.08
C ALA A 42 9.84 1.46 -6.24
N LYS A 43 9.99 0.87 -7.43
CA LYS A 43 9.61 -0.53 -7.68
C LYS A 43 10.42 -1.50 -6.80
N ASP A 44 11.69 -1.20 -6.57
CA ASP A 44 12.56 -2.05 -5.77
C ASP A 44 12.18 -2.06 -4.29
N ILE A 45 11.61 -0.95 -3.78
CA ILE A 45 11.06 -0.89 -2.42
C ILE A 45 9.94 -1.91 -2.25
N ILE A 46 8.97 -1.93 -3.16
CA ILE A 46 7.83 -2.86 -3.05
C ILE A 46 8.20 -4.31 -3.35
N LEU A 47 9.17 -4.54 -4.24
CA LEU A 47 9.72 -5.89 -4.47
C LEU A 47 10.48 -6.41 -3.24
N GLU A 48 11.21 -5.56 -2.54
CA GLU A 48 11.86 -5.93 -1.27
C GLU A 48 10.82 -6.24 -0.18
N MET A 49 9.73 -5.47 -0.11
CA MET A 49 8.60 -5.79 0.78
C MET A 49 7.97 -7.14 0.44
N LEU A 50 7.74 -7.44 -0.84
CA LEU A 50 7.20 -8.72 -1.30
C LEU A 50 8.14 -9.88 -0.97
N LYS A 51 9.45 -9.69 -1.11
CA LYS A 51 10.46 -10.68 -0.72
C LYS A 51 10.44 -10.97 0.78
N ARG A 52 10.26 -9.94 1.63
CA ARG A 52 10.23 -10.10 3.09
C ARG A 52 8.93 -10.70 3.62
N LEU A 53 7.81 -10.29 3.05
CA LEU A 53 6.48 -10.55 3.62
C LEU A 53 5.71 -11.61 2.84
N THR A 54 6.13 -11.94 1.62
CA THR A 54 5.46 -12.87 0.69
C THR A 54 4.06 -12.40 0.28
N VAL A 55 3.41 -13.14 -0.62
CA VAL A 55 2.09 -12.82 -1.17
C VAL A 55 0.94 -12.87 -0.15
N LYS A 56 1.17 -13.40 1.06
CA LYS A 56 0.17 -13.45 2.15
C LYS A 56 0.49 -12.49 3.30
N GLY A 57 1.57 -11.74 3.21
CA GLY A 57 2.08 -10.94 4.32
C GLY A 57 1.22 -9.73 4.69
N GLY A 58 0.42 -9.24 3.73
CA GLY A 58 -0.44 -8.06 3.84
C GLY A 58 -1.89 -8.34 4.21
N ILE A 59 -2.33 -9.59 4.31
CA ILE A 59 -3.74 -9.91 4.57
C ILE A 59 -4.23 -9.23 5.86
N GLY A 60 -5.27 -8.40 5.73
CA GLY A 60 -5.86 -7.63 6.83
C GLY A 60 -4.97 -6.52 7.38
N LYS A 61 -4.05 -5.99 6.55
CA LYS A 61 -3.10 -4.95 6.96
C LYS A 61 -3.01 -3.83 5.92
N ILE A 62 -2.88 -2.60 6.42
CA ILE A 62 -2.46 -1.42 5.66
C ILE A 62 -0.99 -1.16 5.97
N PHE A 63 -0.17 -0.96 4.93
CA PHE A 63 1.22 -0.54 5.08
C PHE A 63 1.33 0.99 4.98
N GLU A 64 1.73 1.63 6.08
CA GLU A 64 1.94 3.07 6.14
C GLU A 64 3.43 3.39 6.00
N TYR A 65 3.81 3.94 4.84
CA TYR A 65 5.19 4.31 4.53
C TYR A 65 5.51 5.70 5.07
N VAL A 66 6.54 5.78 5.91
CA VAL A 66 6.96 7.00 6.62
C VAL A 66 8.49 7.13 6.62
N GLY A 67 9.01 8.19 7.24
CA GLY A 67 10.45 8.43 7.40
C GLY A 67 11.05 9.34 6.33
N GLU A 68 12.33 9.69 6.50
CA GLU A 68 13.03 10.63 5.60
C GLU A 68 13.12 10.11 4.17
N GLY A 69 13.25 8.80 3.98
CA GLY A 69 13.27 8.19 2.65
C GLY A 69 11.93 8.31 1.92
N ALA A 70 10.80 8.35 2.65
CA ALA A 70 9.49 8.58 2.01
C ALA A 70 9.38 10.00 1.44
N LYS A 71 10.07 10.98 2.03
CA LYS A 71 10.08 12.37 1.56
C LYS A 71 10.83 12.54 0.24
N THR A 72 11.78 11.65 -0.06
CA THR A 72 12.55 11.72 -1.32
C THR A 72 11.77 11.18 -2.52
N LEU A 73 10.63 10.52 -2.31
CA LEU A 73 9.82 9.92 -3.37
C LEU A 73 8.83 10.93 -3.94
N SER A 74 8.76 10.99 -5.27
CA SER A 74 7.73 11.69 -6.03
C SER A 74 6.35 11.01 -5.90
N VAL A 75 5.30 11.69 -6.32
CA VAL A 75 3.93 11.14 -6.27
C VAL A 75 3.78 9.86 -7.11
N PRO A 76 4.28 9.77 -8.37
CA PRO A 76 4.20 8.53 -9.16
C PRO A 76 4.99 7.37 -8.56
N GLU A 77 6.12 7.65 -7.91
CA GLU A 77 6.91 6.64 -7.20
C GLU A 77 6.17 6.07 -6.00
N ARG A 78 5.53 6.93 -5.20
CA ARG A 78 4.66 6.49 -4.10
C ARG A 78 3.51 5.66 -4.65
N ALA A 79 2.90 6.07 -5.77
CA ALA A 79 1.83 5.32 -6.41
C ALA A 79 2.28 3.94 -6.89
N THR A 80 3.51 3.81 -7.39
CA THR A 80 4.10 2.52 -7.80
C THR A 80 4.21 1.56 -6.62
N ILE A 81 4.66 2.05 -5.46
CA ILE A 81 4.76 1.27 -4.23
C ILE A 81 3.37 0.83 -3.76
N THR A 82 2.41 1.76 -3.71
CA THR A 82 1.06 1.46 -3.19
C THR A 82 0.24 0.60 -4.15
N ASN A 83 0.42 0.74 -5.47
CA ASN A 83 -0.24 -0.10 -6.46
C ASN A 83 0.13 -1.57 -6.28
N MET A 84 1.43 -1.85 -6.13
CA MET A 84 1.91 -3.22 -5.91
C MET A 84 1.81 -3.72 -4.47
N GLY A 85 1.21 -2.92 -3.58
CA GLY A 85 0.78 -3.41 -2.27
C GLY A 85 -0.27 -4.53 -2.40
N ALA A 86 -1.02 -4.56 -3.52
CA ALA A 86 -2.01 -5.58 -3.79
C ALA A 86 -1.42 -7.00 -3.86
N GLU A 87 -0.20 -7.18 -4.39
CA GLU A 87 0.48 -8.48 -4.49
C GLU A 87 0.92 -9.03 -3.13
N LEU A 88 0.99 -8.19 -2.09
CA LEU A 88 1.16 -8.63 -0.70
C LEU A 88 -0.15 -9.15 -0.07
N GLY A 89 -1.29 -8.96 -0.75
CA GLY A 89 -2.62 -9.12 -0.18
C GLY A 89 -3.00 -8.01 0.79
N ALA A 90 -2.38 -6.82 0.68
CA ALA A 90 -2.70 -5.67 1.52
C ALA A 90 -4.17 -5.25 1.34
N THR A 91 -4.79 -4.86 2.45
CA THR A 91 -6.14 -4.27 2.48
C THR A 91 -6.03 -2.78 2.33
#